data_AF-A0A8H5Y274-F1
#
_entry.id   AF-A0A8H5Y274-F1
#
_cell.length_a   1.000
_cell.length_b   1.000
_cell.length_c   1.000
_cell.angle_alpha   90.00
_cell.angle_beta   90.00
_cell.angle_gamma   90.00
#
_symmetry.space_group_name_H-M   'P 1'
#
loop_
_entity.id
_entity.type
_entity.pdbx_description
1 polymer ?
#
loop_
_entity_poly.entity_id
_entity_poly.type
_entity_poly.pdbx_seq_one_letter_code
_entity_poly.pdbx_strand_id
1 'polypeptide(L)'
;MATSRPKDIEPENLRFEFLLRDVDDEPSIADARSLTEAIRKSIQTAVNFAVVGEVGGATRLLEFLTSRGLDPFQYSDSEYPFLKPCMFFAWEATSSWPSWVPEEERTEEKLQELEIDGRKHWLERFSQEWEVTEETAEKALDMAYNGLTTNLPDYNGTLAGQVIQAEAMTANGDFSYSASPNGPMSIRYMKIAMWWRQGIFPYPFVQLYRTAGLMIALDIYLRLGKDEKARQLFMKVCDRFHTEEQVEQLSCSRAAWKQILAAPERPLLDFLNIHAAKLRPAVTRACQMVENRLQNGPRRRYAGQSIEKLVHIISENTFINCPYDRLDAYRPHGNLRNRPQHANGLLRRGCTVSGIRALEKRLGVTLPEDYKKFLSVTNGLDSMWDGQNLVDYLAGAQEVNWQEIDFLEGNELPLLNDGEPLAWTKNILEWPKIEKPRCICLSGDINHEERAGHFFLIGQDLLQPAKDYLFKTYEERNDTQRRELDRLVQETYGSMETFRNLEWALISWTAWDFTVYPYNGLRDFLEQMAEASLRQERPWLNMFEPRFRKMANA
;
A
#
# COMPACT_ATOMS: atom_id res chain seq x y z
N MET A 1 -10.70 -16.77 33.98
CA MET A 1 -10.00 -18.00 33.53
C MET A 1 -9.04 -17.57 32.44
N ALA A 2 -7.75 -17.86 32.62
CA ALA A 2 -6.70 -17.47 31.71
C ALA A 2 -6.89 -18.17 30.36
N THR A 3 -7.31 -17.43 29.35
CA THR A 3 -7.24 -17.86 27.96
C THR A 3 -5.78 -17.83 27.56
N SER A 4 -5.18 -19.02 27.45
CA SER A 4 -3.87 -19.23 26.86
C SER A 4 -3.79 -18.50 25.53
N ARG A 5 -2.76 -17.66 25.36
CA ARG A 5 -2.34 -17.13 24.04
C ARG A 5 -2.41 -18.27 23.01
N PRO A 6 -3.00 -18.07 21.82
CA PRO A 6 -2.68 -18.94 20.71
C PRO A 6 -1.15 -18.87 20.55
N LYS A 7 -0.49 -20.03 20.51
CA LYS A 7 0.89 -20.07 20.02
C LYS A 7 0.83 -19.46 18.63
N ASP A 8 1.51 -18.35 18.40
CA ASP A 8 1.84 -17.88 17.06
C ASP A 8 2.58 -19.04 16.39
N ILE A 9 1.86 -19.90 15.68
CA ILE A 9 2.46 -20.81 14.73
C ILE A 9 2.86 -19.87 13.60
N GLU A 10 4.12 -19.43 13.57
CA GLU A 10 4.67 -18.87 12.34
C GLU A 10 4.28 -19.85 11.21
N PRO A 11 3.64 -19.37 10.13
CA PRO A 11 3.25 -20.23 9.03
C PRO A 11 4.44 -21.10 8.64
N GLU A 12 4.21 -22.40 8.41
CA GLU A 12 5.27 -23.37 8.12
C GLU A 12 6.20 -22.90 6.97
N ASN A 13 5.73 -21.98 6.12
CA ASN A 13 6.51 -21.35 5.06
C ASN A 13 6.27 -19.82 4.93
N LEU A 14 6.25 -19.06 6.04
CA LEU A 14 6.00 -17.60 6.04
C LEU A 14 6.77 -16.82 4.96
N ARG A 15 8.04 -17.17 4.72
CA ARG A 15 8.91 -16.50 3.74
C ARG A 15 8.48 -16.79 2.29
N PHE A 16 7.97 -18.00 2.03
CA PHE A 16 7.42 -18.37 0.73
C PHE A 16 6.07 -17.71 0.49
N GLU A 17 5.22 -17.62 1.52
CA GLU A 17 3.94 -16.92 1.44
C GLU A 17 4.15 -15.43 1.15
N PHE A 18 5.13 -14.78 1.79
CA PHE A 18 5.47 -13.38 1.51
C PHE A 18 5.87 -13.13 0.04
N LEU A 19 6.60 -14.07 -0.57
CA LEU A 19 6.98 -13.99 -1.99
C LEU A 19 5.75 -14.06 -2.91
N LEU A 20 4.68 -14.72 -2.46
CA LEU A 20 3.44 -14.94 -3.21
C LEU A 20 2.27 -14.10 -2.70
N ARG A 21 2.53 -13.07 -1.89
CA ARG A 21 1.50 -12.20 -1.30
C ARG A 21 0.56 -11.53 -2.32
N ASP A 22 0.99 -11.35 -3.56
CA ASP A 22 0.14 -10.77 -4.61
C ASP A 22 -0.54 -11.83 -5.49
N VAL A 23 -0.22 -13.11 -5.28
CA VAL A 23 -0.71 -14.25 -6.06
C VAL A 23 -1.68 -15.08 -5.24
N ASP A 24 -1.27 -15.46 -4.02
CA ASP A 24 -1.99 -16.43 -3.18
C ASP A 24 -2.79 -15.75 -2.04
N ASP A 25 -2.42 -14.53 -1.60
CA ASP A 25 -3.28 -13.77 -0.67
C ASP A 25 -4.40 -13.06 -1.41
N GLU A 26 -5.55 -12.96 -0.74
CA GLU A 26 -6.71 -12.24 -1.23
C GLU A 26 -6.78 -10.82 -0.63
N PRO A 27 -7.20 -9.81 -1.40
CA PRO A 27 -7.30 -9.78 -2.86
C PRO A 27 -5.94 -9.86 -3.57
N SER A 28 -5.90 -10.61 -4.66
CA SER A 28 -4.70 -10.89 -5.48
C SER A 28 -4.56 -9.92 -6.67
N ILE A 29 -3.53 -10.11 -7.52
CA ILE A 29 -3.38 -9.43 -8.82
C ILE A 29 -4.65 -9.50 -9.66
N ALA A 30 -5.36 -10.62 -9.62
CA ALA A 30 -6.56 -10.79 -10.43
C ALA A 30 -7.68 -9.83 -10.03
N ASP A 31 -7.71 -9.38 -8.78
CA ASP A 31 -8.78 -8.54 -8.22
C ASP A 31 -8.48 -7.03 -8.31
N ALA A 32 -7.22 -6.65 -8.60
CA ALA A 32 -6.77 -5.26 -8.67
C ALA A 32 -7.64 -4.42 -9.60
N ARG A 33 -8.28 -3.35 -9.08
CA ARG A 33 -9.35 -2.64 -9.80
C ARG A 33 -8.82 -1.76 -10.93
N SER A 34 -7.75 -1.01 -10.67
CA SER A 34 -7.08 -0.22 -11.70
C SER A 34 -6.00 -1.01 -12.42
N LEU A 35 -5.66 -0.62 -13.66
CA LEU A 35 -4.52 -1.17 -14.37
C LEU A 35 -3.21 -0.88 -13.63
N THR A 36 -3.07 0.32 -13.06
CA THR A 36 -1.88 0.75 -12.31
C THR A 36 -1.62 -0.19 -11.13
N GLU A 37 -2.65 -0.56 -10.36
CA GLU A 37 -2.51 -1.50 -9.26
C GLU A 37 -2.09 -2.90 -9.75
N ALA A 38 -2.69 -3.37 -10.85
CA ALA A 38 -2.34 -4.66 -11.44
C ALA A 38 -0.88 -4.69 -11.91
N ILE A 39 -0.38 -3.62 -12.52
CA ILE A 39 1.02 -3.47 -12.92
C ILE A 39 1.92 -3.49 -11.69
N ARG A 40 1.63 -2.69 -10.66
CA ARG A 40 2.40 -2.61 -9.42
C ARG A 40 2.56 -3.98 -8.75
N LYS A 41 1.47 -4.74 -8.61
CA LYS A 41 1.50 -6.09 -8.05
C LYS A 41 2.28 -7.07 -8.93
N SER A 42 2.20 -6.91 -10.26
CA SER A 42 2.94 -7.73 -11.22
C SER A 42 4.46 -7.51 -11.12
N ILE A 43 4.90 -6.25 -11.01
CA ILE A 43 6.33 -5.92 -10.90
C ILE A 43 6.90 -6.31 -9.53
N GLN A 44 6.13 -6.19 -8.46
CA GLN A 44 6.51 -6.68 -7.12
C GLN A 44 6.70 -8.20 -7.14
N THR A 45 5.76 -8.92 -7.76
CA THR A 45 5.85 -10.37 -7.95
C THR A 45 7.06 -10.77 -8.82
N ALA A 46 7.38 -9.99 -9.86
CA ALA A 46 8.57 -10.24 -10.69
C ALA A 46 9.86 -10.09 -9.88
N VAL A 47 10.00 -9.04 -9.05
CA VAL A 47 11.14 -8.88 -8.14
C VAL A 47 11.26 -10.06 -7.18
N ASN A 48 10.15 -10.47 -6.55
CA ASN A 48 10.13 -11.62 -5.65
C ASN A 48 10.66 -12.90 -6.34
N PHE A 49 10.18 -13.21 -7.54
CA PHE A 49 10.64 -14.39 -8.28
C PHE A 49 12.08 -14.31 -8.75
N ALA A 50 12.53 -13.13 -9.19
CA ALA A 50 13.90 -12.93 -9.62
C ALA A 50 14.86 -13.22 -8.45
N VAL A 51 14.60 -12.66 -7.26
CA VAL A 51 15.46 -12.82 -6.08
C VAL A 51 15.60 -14.29 -5.67
N VAL A 52 14.57 -15.12 -5.83
CA VAL A 52 14.63 -16.57 -5.55
C VAL A 52 15.16 -17.42 -6.71
N GLY A 53 15.77 -16.79 -7.72
CA GLY A 53 16.46 -17.46 -8.82
C GLY A 53 15.57 -17.86 -10.01
N GLU A 54 14.30 -17.43 -10.04
CA GLU A 54 13.39 -17.64 -11.17
C GLU A 54 13.40 -16.43 -12.13
N VAL A 55 14.59 -16.03 -12.57
CA VAL A 55 14.80 -14.86 -13.46
C VAL A 55 14.00 -14.98 -14.76
N GLY A 56 13.94 -16.17 -15.36
CA GLY A 56 13.13 -16.41 -16.56
C GLY A 56 11.62 -16.25 -16.31
N GLY A 57 11.14 -16.67 -15.13
CA GLY A 57 9.76 -16.48 -14.71
C GLY A 57 9.40 -15.01 -14.47
N ALA A 58 10.29 -14.29 -13.78
CA ALA A 58 10.18 -12.85 -13.57
C ALA A 58 10.17 -12.08 -14.91
N THR A 59 11.08 -12.43 -15.82
CA THR A 59 11.15 -11.83 -17.16
C THR A 59 9.85 -12.05 -17.94
N ARG A 60 9.30 -13.27 -17.89
CA ARG A 60 8.02 -13.59 -18.53
C ARG A 60 6.84 -12.78 -17.99
N LEU A 61 6.82 -12.48 -16.69
CA LEU A 61 5.80 -11.59 -16.13
C LEU A 61 5.87 -10.19 -16.74
N LEU A 62 7.08 -9.65 -16.89
CA LEU A 62 7.30 -8.35 -17.53
C LEU A 62 6.98 -8.38 -19.03
N GLU A 63 7.22 -9.49 -19.71
CA GLU A 63 6.86 -9.66 -21.12
C GLU A 63 5.35 -9.56 -21.37
N PHE A 64 4.50 -9.96 -20.41
CA PHE A 64 3.05 -9.74 -20.53
C PHE A 64 2.69 -8.25 -20.52
N LEU A 65 3.47 -7.42 -19.84
CA LEU A 65 3.30 -5.97 -19.83
C LEU A 65 3.83 -5.36 -21.14
N THR A 66 5.07 -5.66 -21.51
CA THR A 66 5.73 -5.07 -22.69
C THR A 66 5.04 -5.46 -23.99
N SER A 67 4.56 -6.70 -24.12
CA SER A 67 3.77 -7.16 -25.28
C SER A 67 2.46 -6.39 -25.49
N ARG A 68 1.98 -5.67 -24.47
CA ARG A 68 0.79 -4.81 -24.52
C ARG A 68 1.14 -3.33 -24.59
N GLY A 69 2.41 -2.99 -24.81
CA GLY A 69 2.89 -1.60 -24.87
C GLY A 69 2.96 -0.93 -23.50
N LEU A 70 2.96 -1.70 -22.40
CA LEU A 70 3.16 -1.19 -21.05
C LEU A 70 4.63 -1.35 -20.68
N ASP A 71 5.36 -0.25 -20.54
CA ASP A 71 6.77 -0.29 -20.13
C ASP A 71 6.86 -0.45 -18.61
N PRO A 72 7.22 -1.63 -18.08
CA PRO A 72 7.20 -1.88 -16.64
C PRO A 72 8.14 -0.96 -15.85
N PHE A 73 9.19 -0.42 -16.48
CA PHE A 73 10.14 0.46 -15.80
C PHE A 73 9.58 1.87 -15.62
N GLN A 74 8.87 2.41 -16.62
CA GLN A 74 8.21 3.72 -16.51
C GLN A 74 7.14 3.75 -15.42
N TYR A 75 6.37 2.67 -15.28
CA TYR A 75 5.39 2.52 -14.20
C TYR A 75 6.04 2.40 -12.80
N SER A 76 7.34 2.12 -12.73
CA SER A 76 8.06 1.86 -11.47
C SER A 76 8.93 3.01 -10.98
N ASP A 77 9.31 3.95 -11.85
CA ASP A 77 10.39 4.92 -11.58
C ASP A 77 10.11 5.87 -10.39
N SER A 78 8.85 6.17 -10.08
CA SER A 78 8.49 6.99 -8.90
C SER A 78 7.96 6.19 -7.71
N GLU A 79 7.21 5.11 -7.95
CA GLU A 79 6.48 4.38 -6.89
C GLU A 79 7.18 3.11 -6.43
N TYR A 80 7.96 2.46 -7.30
CA TYR A 80 8.61 1.18 -7.02
C TYR A 80 9.99 1.04 -7.70
N PRO A 81 10.98 1.86 -7.31
CA PRO A 81 12.27 2.01 -7.99
C PRO A 81 13.21 0.79 -7.90
N PHE A 82 12.77 -0.32 -7.33
CA PHE A 82 13.59 -1.53 -7.16
C PHE A 82 13.59 -2.42 -8.40
N LEU A 83 12.58 -2.30 -9.26
CA LEU A 83 12.40 -3.20 -10.40
C LEU A 83 13.58 -3.13 -11.39
N LYS A 84 13.97 -1.93 -11.81
CA LYS A 84 15.02 -1.75 -12.82
C LYS A 84 16.38 -2.29 -12.32
N PRO A 85 16.89 -1.91 -11.13
CA PRO A 85 18.11 -2.51 -10.57
C PRO A 85 18.02 -4.04 -10.47
N CYS A 86 16.92 -4.56 -9.90
CA CYS A 86 16.71 -5.99 -9.72
C CYS A 86 16.87 -6.77 -11.02
N MET A 87 16.09 -6.40 -12.04
CA MET A 87 16.05 -7.18 -13.29
C MET A 87 17.33 -7.03 -14.10
N PHE A 88 17.93 -5.84 -14.16
CA PHE A 88 19.17 -5.62 -14.90
C PHE A 88 20.33 -6.42 -14.30
N PHE A 89 20.47 -6.44 -12.97
CA PHE A 89 21.50 -7.25 -12.32
C PHE A 89 21.21 -8.74 -12.42
N ALA A 90 19.93 -9.15 -12.39
CA ALA A 90 19.54 -10.54 -12.63
C ALA A 90 19.93 -11.00 -14.05
N TRP A 91 19.60 -10.22 -15.07
CA TRP A 91 19.91 -10.53 -16.47
C TRP A 91 21.40 -10.50 -16.76
N GLU A 92 22.14 -9.57 -16.15
CA GLU A 92 23.60 -9.55 -16.20
C GLU A 92 24.17 -10.84 -15.61
N ALA A 93 23.81 -11.16 -14.37
CA ALA A 93 24.40 -12.28 -13.62
C ALA A 93 24.06 -13.64 -14.23
N THR A 94 22.92 -13.75 -14.91
CA THR A 94 22.48 -14.99 -15.58
C THR A 94 22.71 -15.01 -17.09
N SER A 95 23.25 -13.93 -17.67
CA SER A 95 23.39 -13.74 -19.11
C SER A 95 22.08 -13.97 -19.89
N SER A 96 20.94 -13.56 -19.32
CA SER A 96 19.60 -13.86 -19.82
C SER A 96 18.83 -12.61 -20.28
N TRP A 97 19.53 -11.63 -20.84
CA TRP A 97 18.94 -10.38 -21.30
C TRP A 97 17.79 -10.61 -22.29
N PRO A 98 16.60 -10.03 -22.05
CA PRO A 98 15.51 -10.13 -23.00
C PRO A 98 15.76 -9.24 -24.22
N SER A 99 15.18 -9.62 -25.36
CA SER A 99 15.41 -8.94 -26.65
C SER A 99 14.88 -7.51 -26.70
N TRP A 100 13.95 -7.14 -25.82
CA TRP A 100 13.32 -5.83 -25.79
C TRP A 100 14.09 -4.80 -24.94
N VAL A 101 15.11 -5.22 -24.19
CA VAL A 101 16.05 -4.29 -23.53
C VAL A 101 17.15 -3.92 -24.53
N PRO A 102 17.36 -2.64 -24.87
CA PRO A 102 18.38 -2.24 -25.85
C PRO A 102 19.80 -2.60 -25.40
N GLU A 103 20.74 -2.83 -26.34
CA GLU A 103 22.13 -3.19 -26.00
C GLU A 103 22.88 -2.05 -25.31
N GLU A 104 22.57 -0.80 -25.68
CA GLU A 104 23.11 0.42 -25.10
C GLU A 104 22.75 0.63 -23.62
N GLU A 105 21.71 -0.05 -23.12
CA GLU A 105 21.32 -0.04 -21.70
C GLU A 105 22.05 -1.13 -20.89
N ARG A 106 22.77 -2.04 -21.55
CA ARG A 106 23.44 -3.20 -20.93
C ARG A 106 24.93 -2.98 -20.67
N THR A 107 25.46 -1.79 -20.96
CA THR A 107 26.90 -1.52 -20.84
C THR A 107 27.34 -1.48 -19.38
N GLU A 108 28.63 -1.71 -19.14
CA GLU A 108 29.19 -1.67 -17.78
C GLU A 108 28.96 -0.29 -17.13
N GLU A 109 29.10 0.79 -17.90
CA GLU A 109 28.86 2.16 -17.43
C GLU A 109 27.42 2.34 -16.96
N LYS A 110 26.44 1.85 -17.74
CA LYS A 110 25.02 1.92 -17.37
C LYS A 110 24.69 1.08 -16.15
N LEU A 111 25.29 -0.10 -16.04
CA LEU A 111 25.14 -0.95 -14.86
C LEU A 111 25.76 -0.33 -13.61
N GLN A 112 26.86 0.42 -13.73
CA GLN A 112 27.45 1.17 -12.63
C GLN A 112 26.60 2.37 -12.20
N GLU A 113 26.05 3.13 -13.15
CA GLU A 113 25.07 4.19 -12.88
C GLU A 113 23.86 3.63 -12.12
N LEU A 114 23.28 2.53 -12.62
CA LEU A 114 22.14 1.87 -12.01
C LEU A 114 22.47 1.30 -10.63
N GLU A 115 23.70 0.83 -10.41
CA GLU A 115 24.16 0.39 -9.10
C GLU A 115 24.17 1.57 -8.12
N ILE A 116 24.70 2.73 -8.50
CA ILE A 116 24.66 3.95 -7.68
C ILE A 116 23.21 4.34 -7.36
N ASP A 117 22.31 4.28 -8.33
CA ASP A 117 20.90 4.63 -8.14
C ASP A 117 20.17 3.64 -7.23
N GLY A 118 20.35 2.34 -7.44
CA GLY A 118 19.79 1.30 -6.56
C GLY A 118 20.29 1.43 -5.12
N ARG A 119 21.55 1.89 -4.96
CA ARG A 119 22.14 2.23 -3.67
C ARG A 119 21.60 3.52 -3.03
N LYS A 120 20.73 4.32 -3.66
CA LYS A 120 20.18 5.49 -2.95
C LYS A 120 19.19 5.07 -1.87
N HIS A 121 18.42 4.00 -2.11
CA HIS A 121 17.33 3.58 -1.23
C HIS A 121 17.77 3.06 0.14
N TRP A 122 18.95 2.46 0.24
CA TRP A 122 19.49 2.07 1.56
C TRP A 122 20.24 3.23 2.26
N LEU A 123 20.78 4.20 1.50
CA LEU A 123 21.77 5.19 1.97
C LEU A 123 21.09 6.46 2.46
N GLU A 124 19.88 6.74 1.99
CA GLU A 124 19.10 7.91 2.43
C GLU A 124 18.85 7.95 3.95
N ARG A 125 19.03 6.82 4.66
CA ARG A 125 18.94 6.69 6.13
C ARG A 125 20.29 6.60 6.84
N PHE A 126 21.39 6.47 6.09
CA PHE A 126 22.71 6.22 6.63
C PHE A 126 23.46 7.54 6.83
N SER A 127 23.95 7.75 8.05
CA SER A 127 24.57 9.01 8.48
C SER A 127 26.03 9.16 8.06
N GLN A 128 26.60 8.18 7.36
CA GLN A 128 27.99 8.20 6.92
C GLN A 128 28.06 8.23 5.40
N GLU A 129 29.13 8.81 4.87
CA GLU A 129 29.47 8.66 3.45
C GLU A 129 29.68 7.18 3.13
N TRP A 130 29.18 6.75 1.97
CA TRP A 130 29.35 5.38 1.54
C TRP A 130 30.78 5.15 1.05
N GLU A 131 31.49 4.28 1.76
CA GLU A 131 32.81 3.80 1.39
C GLU A 131 32.88 2.28 1.58
N VAL A 132 33.66 1.61 0.72
CA VAL A 132 33.87 0.16 0.83
C VAL A 132 34.96 -0.12 1.86
N THR A 133 34.61 0.01 3.15
CA THR A 133 35.51 -0.21 4.29
C THR A 133 34.84 -1.02 5.40
N GLU A 134 35.62 -1.75 6.20
CA GLU A 134 35.05 -2.49 7.35
C GLU A 134 34.41 -1.55 8.38
N GLU A 135 34.98 -0.36 8.58
CA GLU A 135 34.44 0.66 9.48
C GLU A 135 33.03 1.10 9.05
N THR A 136 32.83 1.38 7.76
CA THR A 136 31.52 1.78 7.23
C THR A 136 30.50 0.64 7.39
N ALA A 137 30.91 -0.61 7.16
CA ALA A 137 30.05 -1.78 7.40
C ALA A 137 29.68 -1.95 8.88
N GLU A 138 30.63 -1.74 9.80
CA GLU A 138 30.37 -1.81 11.25
C GLU A 138 29.42 -0.72 11.73
N LYS A 139 29.56 0.52 11.22
CA LYS A 139 28.61 1.60 11.48
C LYS A 139 27.21 1.32 10.92
N ALA A 140 27.13 0.69 9.75
CA ALA A 140 25.84 0.27 9.19
C ALA A 140 25.17 -0.83 10.03
N LEU A 141 25.94 -1.77 10.59
CA LEU A 141 25.44 -2.75 11.55
C LEU A 141 25.00 -2.10 12.86
N ASP A 142 25.76 -1.13 13.37
CA ASP A 142 25.37 -0.36 14.55
C ASP A 142 24.03 0.37 14.31
N MET A 143 23.86 1.03 13.16
CA MET A 143 22.57 1.61 12.75
C MET A 143 21.46 0.56 12.75
N ALA A 144 21.73 -0.64 12.23
CA ALA A 144 20.72 -1.69 12.11
C ALA A 144 20.22 -2.23 13.47
N TYR A 145 21.07 -2.23 14.50
CA TYR A 145 20.76 -2.80 15.81
C TYR A 145 20.47 -1.76 16.89
N ASN A 146 21.09 -0.59 16.80
CA ASN A 146 21.09 0.44 17.83
C ASN A 146 20.58 1.81 17.33
N GLY A 147 20.37 1.98 16.01
CA GLY A 147 20.09 3.28 15.41
C GLY A 147 18.73 3.90 15.75
N LEU A 148 17.71 3.09 16.08
CA LEU A 148 16.40 3.59 16.51
C LEU A 148 15.87 2.80 17.71
N THR A 149 15.40 3.52 18.74
CA THR A 149 14.73 2.91 19.89
C THR A 149 13.32 2.45 19.49
N THR A 150 12.98 1.18 19.69
CA THR A 150 11.65 0.64 19.34
C THR A 150 10.52 1.18 20.21
N ASN A 151 10.86 1.76 21.36
CA ASN A 151 9.92 2.39 22.27
C ASN A 151 10.06 3.91 22.15
N LEU A 152 9.14 4.54 21.41
CA LEU A 152 8.99 5.98 21.48
C LEU A 152 8.50 6.34 22.89
N PRO A 153 9.20 7.20 23.64
CA PRO A 153 8.74 7.60 24.97
C PRO A 153 7.39 8.30 24.87
N ASP A 154 6.49 8.01 25.82
CA ASP A 154 5.20 8.69 25.88
C ASP A 154 5.39 10.09 26.48
N TYR A 155 5.70 11.07 25.63
CA TYR A 155 5.83 12.48 26.01
C TYR A 155 4.45 13.12 26.25
N ASN A 156 3.73 12.58 27.23
CA ASN A 156 2.41 13.01 27.71
C ASN A 156 1.30 12.98 26.64
N GLY A 157 1.41 12.17 25.59
CA GLY A 157 0.37 12.06 24.55
C GLY A 157 0.09 13.30 23.70
N THR A 158 0.80 14.43 23.87
CA THR A 158 0.50 15.68 23.15
C THR A 158 1.38 15.88 21.91
N LEU A 159 0.82 16.47 20.84
CA LEU A 159 1.57 16.91 19.65
C LEU A 159 2.71 17.86 20.03
N ALA A 160 2.53 18.72 21.05
CA ALA A 160 3.56 19.62 21.55
C ALA A 160 4.76 18.88 22.16
N GLY A 161 4.52 17.85 22.98
CA GLY A 161 5.59 16.99 23.51
C GLY A 161 6.36 16.25 22.40
N GLN A 162 5.66 15.86 21.34
CA GLN A 162 6.24 15.22 20.16
C GLN A 162 7.09 16.18 19.31
N VAL A 163 6.63 17.42 19.12
CA VAL A 163 7.40 18.47 18.42
C VAL A 163 8.68 18.79 19.18
N ILE A 164 8.61 18.97 20.50
CA ILE A 164 9.79 19.23 21.35
C ILE A 164 10.80 18.07 21.25
N GLN A 165 10.34 16.82 21.20
CA GLN A 165 11.23 15.67 21.00
C GLN A 165 11.84 15.66 19.60
N ALA A 166 11.04 15.86 18.54
CA ALA A 166 11.55 15.90 17.18
C ALA A 166 12.61 17.00 17.02
N GLU A 167 12.39 18.16 17.64
CA GLU A 167 13.36 19.26 17.70
C GLU A 167 14.63 18.87 18.48
N ALA A 168 14.50 18.22 19.64
CA ALA A 168 15.64 17.76 20.44
C ALA A 168 16.48 16.69 19.71
N MET A 169 15.82 15.70 19.10
CA MET A 169 16.48 14.67 18.29
C MET A 169 17.14 15.27 17.04
N THR A 170 16.51 16.28 16.40
CA THR A 170 17.11 17.01 15.29
C THR A 170 18.35 17.78 15.74
N ALA A 171 18.29 18.46 16.88
CA ALA A 171 19.42 19.21 17.44
C ALA A 171 20.61 18.32 17.82
N ASN A 172 20.35 17.07 18.21
CA ASN A 172 21.37 16.08 18.55
C ASN A 172 21.93 15.33 17.31
N GLY A 173 21.36 15.55 16.12
CA GLY A 173 21.73 14.80 14.92
C GLY A 173 21.12 13.38 14.85
N ASP A 174 20.26 13.02 15.81
CA ASP A 174 19.52 11.75 15.84
C ASP A 174 18.42 11.70 14.77
N PHE A 175 17.94 12.88 14.35
CA PHE A 175 16.88 13.07 13.36
C PHE A 175 17.38 13.96 12.23
N SER A 176 17.77 13.39 11.11
CA SER A 176 18.17 14.19 9.96
C SER A 176 17.47 13.69 8.69
N TYR A 177 16.40 14.39 8.34
CA TYR A 177 15.91 14.50 6.96
C TYR A 177 16.83 15.44 6.13
N SER A 178 17.68 16.22 6.79
CA SER A 178 18.38 17.40 6.24
C SER A 178 19.92 17.35 6.26
N ALA A 179 20.54 16.30 6.82
CA ALA A 179 22.00 16.17 6.96
C ALA A 179 22.52 14.77 6.60
N SER A 180 21.78 13.99 5.79
CA SER A 180 22.34 12.77 5.21
C SER A 180 23.39 13.16 4.16
N PRO A 181 24.65 12.69 4.26
CA PRO A 181 25.64 12.93 3.20
C PRO A 181 25.26 12.24 1.88
N ASN A 182 24.25 11.37 1.91
CA ASN A 182 23.77 10.59 0.77
C ASN A 182 22.52 11.19 0.09
N GLY A 183 22.06 12.38 0.51
CA GLY A 183 20.93 13.09 -0.07
C GLY A 183 19.63 13.01 0.74
N PRO A 184 18.58 13.76 0.34
CA PRO A 184 17.32 13.80 1.07
C PRO A 184 16.57 12.47 0.99
N MET A 185 15.82 12.15 2.05
CA MET A 185 14.93 10.98 2.06
C MET A 185 13.82 11.13 1.01
N SER A 186 13.54 10.06 0.28
CA SER A 186 12.49 10.07 -0.74
C SER A 186 11.10 10.28 -0.15
N ILE A 187 10.26 11.04 -0.87
CA ILE A 187 8.88 11.38 -0.46
C ILE A 187 8.01 10.14 -0.22
N ARG A 188 8.33 9.00 -0.85
CA ARG A 188 7.62 7.72 -0.63
C ARG A 188 7.61 7.27 0.83
N TYR A 189 8.59 7.66 1.64
CA TYR A 189 8.67 7.31 3.06
C TYR A 189 7.99 8.31 3.98
N MET A 190 7.42 9.40 3.43
CA MET A 190 6.79 10.46 4.21
C MET A 190 5.67 9.94 5.11
N LYS A 191 4.86 8.99 4.60
CA LYS A 191 3.79 8.33 5.35
C LYS A 191 4.32 7.56 6.57
N ILE A 192 5.32 6.71 6.37
CA ILE A 192 5.93 5.91 7.45
C ILE A 192 6.65 6.84 8.44
N ALA A 193 7.36 7.85 7.96
CA ALA A 193 8.02 8.84 8.80
C ALA A 193 7.01 9.64 9.63
N MET A 194 5.83 9.93 9.10
CA MET A 194 4.75 10.58 9.85
C MET A 194 4.17 9.67 10.92
N TRP A 195 3.84 8.40 10.61
CA TRP A 195 3.37 7.44 11.61
C TRP A 195 4.35 7.30 12.77
N TRP A 196 5.64 7.30 12.45
CA TRP A 196 6.71 7.33 13.43
C TRP A 196 6.69 8.62 14.26
N ARG A 197 6.67 9.81 13.63
CA ARG A 197 6.63 11.12 14.34
C ARG A 197 5.43 11.27 15.27
N GLN A 198 4.28 10.72 14.87
CA GLN A 198 3.06 10.74 15.67
C GLN A 198 3.02 9.61 16.71
N GLY A 199 4.00 8.70 16.70
CA GLY A 199 4.10 7.57 17.62
C GLY A 199 3.02 6.51 17.43
N ILE A 200 2.32 6.51 16.30
CA ILE A 200 1.17 5.63 16.03
C ILE A 200 1.66 4.19 15.80
N PHE A 201 2.55 4.02 14.83
CA PHE A 201 3.08 2.71 14.47
C PHE A 201 4.57 2.79 14.09
N PRO A 202 5.47 2.83 15.08
CA PRO A 202 6.89 3.00 14.83
C PRO A 202 7.55 1.83 14.07
N TYR A 203 6.93 0.65 14.11
CA TYR A 203 7.56 -0.60 13.71
C TYR A 203 8.08 -0.63 12.27
N PRO A 204 7.33 -0.23 11.22
CA PRO A 204 7.83 -0.26 9.85
C PRO A 204 9.04 0.65 9.64
N PHE A 205 9.09 1.81 10.30
CA PHE A 205 10.23 2.70 10.23
C PHE A 205 11.49 2.07 10.84
N VAL A 206 11.38 1.37 11.98
CA VAL A 206 12.49 0.59 12.55
C VAL A 206 12.91 -0.53 11.60
N GLN A 207 11.95 -1.23 10.99
CA GLN A 207 12.28 -2.28 10.02
C GLN A 207 13.10 -1.71 8.87
N LEU A 208 12.72 -0.56 8.31
CA LEU A 208 13.46 0.10 7.22
C LEU A 208 14.91 0.44 7.59
N TYR A 209 15.16 1.00 8.78
CA TYR A 209 16.53 1.29 9.23
C TYR A 209 17.36 0.02 9.40
N ARG A 210 16.74 -1.01 9.99
CA ARG A 210 17.39 -2.30 10.17
C ARG A 210 17.69 -2.97 8.84
N THR A 211 16.73 -2.99 7.91
CA THR A 211 16.91 -3.50 6.56
C THR A 211 18.04 -2.76 5.84
N ALA A 212 18.03 -1.42 5.85
CA ALA A 212 19.05 -0.60 5.21
C ALA A 212 20.47 -0.89 5.77
N GLY A 213 20.64 -0.91 7.09
CA GLY A 213 21.94 -1.14 7.70
C GLY A 213 22.48 -2.54 7.45
N LEU A 214 21.62 -3.58 7.47
CA LEU A 214 22.02 -4.94 7.10
C LEU A 214 22.44 -5.00 5.63
N MET A 215 21.73 -4.31 4.74
CA MET A 215 22.02 -4.35 3.32
C MET A 215 23.29 -3.59 2.94
N ILE A 216 23.54 -2.42 3.53
CA ILE A 216 24.79 -1.67 3.35
C ILE A 216 25.99 -2.53 3.79
N ALA A 217 25.91 -3.11 4.99
CA ALA A 217 27.00 -3.96 5.50
C ALA A 217 27.20 -5.22 4.64
N LEU A 218 26.12 -5.84 4.14
CA LEU A 218 26.20 -7.02 3.28
C LEU A 218 26.92 -6.70 1.98
N ASP A 219 26.53 -5.62 1.31
CA ASP A 219 27.16 -5.21 0.05
C ASP A 219 28.64 -4.86 0.22
N ILE A 220 29.00 -4.14 1.28
CA ILE A 220 30.40 -3.82 1.57
C ILE A 220 31.22 -5.09 1.84
N TYR A 221 30.74 -6.01 2.68
CA TYR A 221 31.48 -7.24 2.97
C TYR A 221 31.62 -8.15 1.75
N LEU A 222 30.63 -8.18 0.86
CA LEU A 222 30.74 -8.89 -0.43
C LEU A 222 31.81 -8.27 -1.33
N ARG A 223 31.96 -6.94 -1.35
CA ARG A 223 33.01 -6.26 -2.13
C ARG A 223 34.40 -6.41 -1.52
N LEU A 224 34.49 -6.49 -0.19
CA LEU A 224 35.75 -6.71 0.53
C LEU A 224 36.21 -8.18 0.51
N GLY A 225 35.41 -9.11 -0.03
CA GLY A 225 35.73 -10.55 -0.01
C GLY A 225 35.74 -11.13 1.41
N LYS A 226 34.86 -10.65 2.29
CA LYS A 226 34.74 -11.10 3.68
C LYS A 226 33.67 -12.19 3.79
N ASP A 227 33.89 -13.31 3.10
CA ASP A 227 32.88 -14.36 2.85
C ASP A 227 32.14 -14.84 4.10
N GLU A 228 32.85 -15.07 5.20
CA GLU A 228 32.23 -15.52 6.46
C GLU A 228 31.31 -14.45 7.07
N LYS A 229 31.76 -13.17 7.11
CA LYS A 229 30.93 -12.06 7.60
C LYS A 229 29.71 -11.86 6.68
N ALA A 230 29.92 -11.91 5.35
CA ALA A 230 28.86 -11.78 4.36
C ALA A 230 27.82 -12.90 4.49
N ARG A 231 28.25 -14.15 4.66
CA ARG A 231 27.35 -15.31 4.86
C ARG A 231 26.53 -15.19 6.12
N GLN A 232 27.16 -14.86 7.26
CA GLN A 232 26.43 -14.66 8.52
C GLN A 232 25.39 -13.55 8.41
N LEU A 233 25.74 -12.46 7.72
CA LEU A 233 24.82 -11.34 7.52
C LEU A 233 23.68 -11.69 6.56
N PHE A 234 23.98 -12.44 5.50
CA PHE A 234 22.98 -12.93 4.56
C PHE A 234 21.94 -13.82 5.25
N MET A 235 22.34 -14.68 6.21
CA MET A 235 21.39 -15.44 7.03
C MET A 235 20.43 -14.52 7.79
N LYS A 236 20.92 -13.42 8.36
CA LYS A 236 20.08 -12.45 9.08
C LYS A 236 19.14 -11.68 8.15
N VAL A 237 19.56 -11.42 6.91
CA VAL A 237 18.69 -10.89 5.85
C VAL A 237 17.58 -11.89 5.51
N CYS A 238 17.91 -13.18 5.38
CA CYS A 238 16.93 -14.25 5.14
C CYS A 238 15.96 -14.44 6.32
N ASP A 239 16.40 -14.25 7.56
CA ASP A 239 15.52 -14.32 8.74
C ASP A 239 14.44 -13.25 8.74
N ARG A 240 14.72 -12.13 8.08
CA ARG A 240 13.86 -10.94 8.02
C ARG A 240 13.25 -10.73 6.64
N PHE A 241 13.24 -11.78 5.81
CA PHE A 241 12.86 -11.69 4.40
C PHE A 241 11.45 -11.14 4.16
N HIS A 242 10.54 -11.28 5.12
CA HIS A 242 9.16 -10.78 5.05
C HIS A 242 8.98 -9.37 5.65
N THR A 243 10.05 -8.72 6.10
CA THR A 243 10.00 -7.38 6.71
C THR A 243 10.12 -6.28 5.65
N GLU A 244 9.73 -5.07 6.04
CA GLU A 244 9.64 -3.91 5.14
C GLU A 244 10.88 -3.77 4.24
N GLU A 245 10.63 -3.90 2.93
CA GLU A 245 11.58 -3.74 1.83
C GLU A 245 12.82 -4.64 1.86
N GLN A 246 12.84 -5.72 2.64
CA GLN A 246 14.04 -6.56 2.78
C GLN A 246 14.42 -7.27 1.48
N VAL A 247 13.44 -7.75 0.71
CA VAL A 247 13.65 -8.40 -0.59
C VAL A 247 14.02 -7.37 -1.63
N GLU A 248 13.32 -6.25 -1.62
CA GLU A 248 13.48 -5.12 -2.52
C GLU A 248 14.90 -4.56 -2.42
N GLN A 249 15.40 -4.27 -1.22
CA GLN A 249 16.75 -3.76 -1.03
C GLN A 249 17.84 -4.81 -1.32
N LEU A 250 17.58 -6.10 -1.02
CA LEU A 250 18.48 -7.20 -1.42
C LEU A 250 18.65 -7.25 -2.93
N SER A 251 17.57 -7.08 -3.67
CA SER A 251 17.55 -7.11 -5.14
C SER A 251 18.38 -5.99 -5.78
N CYS A 252 18.67 -4.91 -5.04
CA CYS A 252 19.47 -3.78 -5.54
C CYS A 252 20.99 -3.96 -5.38
N SER A 253 21.48 -5.03 -4.72
CA SER A 253 22.92 -5.28 -4.62
C SER A 253 23.41 -6.13 -5.81
N ARG A 254 24.08 -5.47 -6.78
CA ARG A 254 24.75 -6.16 -7.89
C ARG A 254 25.82 -7.16 -7.42
N ALA A 255 26.48 -6.87 -6.29
CA ALA A 255 27.42 -7.80 -5.66
C ALA A 255 26.70 -9.08 -5.16
N ALA A 256 25.55 -8.94 -4.51
CA ALA A 256 24.73 -10.08 -4.09
C ALA A 256 24.22 -10.90 -5.29
N TRP A 257 23.87 -10.27 -6.41
CA TRP A 257 23.52 -10.99 -7.64
C TRP A 257 24.64 -11.90 -8.13
N LYS A 258 25.87 -11.35 -8.23
CA LYS A 258 27.03 -12.07 -8.74
C LYS A 258 27.49 -13.21 -7.82
N GLN A 259 27.35 -13.04 -6.51
CA GLN A 259 27.95 -13.94 -5.52
C GLN A 259 26.94 -14.87 -4.83
N ILE A 260 25.65 -14.53 -4.81
CA ILE A 260 24.64 -15.21 -4.00
C ILE A 260 23.38 -15.55 -4.80
N LEU A 261 22.70 -14.55 -5.38
CA LEU A 261 21.34 -14.74 -5.90
C LEU A 261 21.30 -15.51 -7.22
N ALA A 262 22.29 -15.30 -8.10
CA ALA A 262 22.41 -16.05 -9.35
C ALA A 262 23.28 -17.30 -9.23
N ALA A 263 23.75 -17.63 -8.03
CA ALA A 263 24.64 -18.77 -7.82
C ALA A 263 23.91 -20.10 -8.11
N PRO A 264 24.51 -21.06 -8.85
CA PRO A 264 23.84 -22.29 -9.26
C PRO A 264 23.30 -23.14 -8.10
N GLU A 265 23.98 -23.10 -6.95
CA GLU A 265 23.60 -23.80 -5.73
C GLU A 265 22.39 -23.17 -5.01
N ARG A 266 21.95 -21.97 -5.43
CA ARG A 266 20.76 -21.27 -4.92
C ARG A 266 20.70 -21.23 -3.39
N PRO A 267 21.73 -20.68 -2.72
CA PRO A 267 21.84 -20.74 -1.25
C PRO A 267 20.68 -20.03 -0.54
N LEU A 268 20.05 -19.05 -1.20
CA LEU A 268 18.85 -18.39 -0.69
C LEU A 268 17.70 -19.38 -0.42
N LEU A 269 17.46 -20.35 -1.31
CA LEU A 269 16.35 -21.29 -1.14
C LEU A 269 16.53 -22.16 0.10
N ASP A 270 17.75 -22.60 0.36
CA ASP A 270 18.09 -23.37 1.55
C ASP A 270 17.86 -22.56 2.82
N PHE A 271 18.32 -21.30 2.86
CA PHE A 271 18.10 -20.42 4.03
C PHE A 271 16.64 -20.04 4.22
N LEU A 272 15.87 -19.90 3.15
CA LEU A 272 14.43 -19.64 3.23
C LEU A 272 13.60 -20.90 3.49
N ASN A 273 14.23 -22.09 3.50
CA ASN A 273 13.55 -23.40 3.56
C ASN A 273 12.51 -23.58 2.44
N ILE A 274 12.82 -23.12 1.23
CA ILE A 274 11.94 -23.18 0.06
C ILE A 274 12.39 -24.29 -0.88
N HIS A 275 11.57 -25.31 -1.02
CA HIS A 275 11.86 -26.37 -1.99
C HIS A 275 11.69 -25.86 -3.43
N ALA A 276 12.74 -25.98 -4.25
CA ALA A 276 12.77 -25.47 -5.64
C ALA A 276 11.57 -25.92 -6.51
N ALA A 277 11.07 -27.14 -6.30
CA ALA A 277 9.89 -27.66 -7.01
C ALA A 277 8.60 -26.84 -6.78
N LYS A 278 8.52 -26.01 -5.73
CA LYS A 278 7.39 -25.10 -5.48
C LYS A 278 7.40 -23.87 -6.41
N LEU A 279 8.57 -23.47 -6.90
CA LEU A 279 8.75 -22.21 -7.62
C LEU A 279 8.08 -22.21 -9.00
N ARG A 280 8.34 -23.24 -9.83
CA ARG A 280 7.78 -23.31 -11.19
C ARG A 280 6.24 -23.29 -11.21
N PRO A 281 5.52 -24.06 -10.35
CA PRO A 281 4.07 -23.91 -10.24
C PRO A 281 3.63 -22.51 -9.82
N ALA A 282 4.34 -21.87 -8.88
CA ALA A 282 4.00 -20.52 -8.42
C ALA A 282 4.16 -19.47 -9.53
N VAL A 283 5.28 -19.50 -10.27
CA VAL A 283 5.50 -18.66 -11.46
C VAL A 283 4.39 -18.88 -12.49
N THR A 284 4.04 -20.14 -12.76
CA THR A 284 3.00 -20.47 -13.75
C THR A 284 1.65 -19.86 -13.37
N ARG A 285 1.26 -19.96 -12.09
CA ARG A 285 0.02 -19.35 -11.59
C ARG A 285 0.06 -17.83 -11.71
N ALA A 286 1.14 -17.19 -11.28
CA ALA A 286 1.29 -15.74 -11.36
C ALA A 286 1.19 -15.25 -12.81
N CYS A 287 1.89 -15.90 -13.74
CA CYS A 287 1.82 -15.60 -15.17
C CYS A 287 0.39 -15.69 -15.70
N GLN A 288 -0.34 -16.76 -15.37
CA GLN A 288 -1.74 -16.93 -15.77
C GLN A 288 -2.65 -15.83 -15.18
N MET A 289 -2.44 -15.46 -13.93
CA MET A 289 -3.23 -14.41 -13.28
C MET A 289 -2.98 -13.03 -13.91
N VAL A 290 -1.72 -12.66 -14.15
CA VAL A 290 -1.36 -11.41 -14.84
C VAL A 290 -1.94 -11.40 -16.25
N GLU A 291 -1.73 -12.46 -17.03
CA GLU A 291 -2.24 -12.55 -18.40
C GLU A 291 -3.77 -12.40 -18.43
N ASN A 292 -4.49 -13.14 -17.58
CA ASN A 292 -5.94 -13.06 -17.50
C ASN A 292 -6.41 -11.67 -17.06
N ARG A 293 -5.75 -11.05 -16.07
CA ARG A 293 -6.09 -9.71 -15.58
C ARG A 293 -5.88 -8.63 -16.64
N LEU A 294 -4.82 -8.74 -17.45
CA LEU A 294 -4.52 -7.78 -18.51
C LEU A 294 -5.43 -7.97 -19.74
N GLN A 295 -5.89 -9.20 -20.00
CA GLN A 295 -6.80 -9.50 -21.13
C GLN A 295 -8.26 -9.17 -20.81
N ASN A 296 -8.73 -9.56 -19.61
CA ASN A 296 -10.16 -9.60 -19.30
C ASN A 296 -10.61 -8.53 -18.30
N GLY A 297 -9.68 -7.73 -17.77
CA GLY A 297 -9.98 -6.79 -16.68
C GLY A 297 -10.00 -7.45 -15.30
N PRO A 298 -10.37 -6.70 -14.24
CA PRO A 298 -10.39 -7.21 -12.87
C PRO A 298 -11.41 -8.34 -12.69
N ARG A 299 -11.05 -9.31 -11.86
CA ARG A 299 -11.96 -10.34 -11.34
C ARG A 299 -12.96 -9.68 -10.39
N ARG A 300 -14.13 -9.34 -10.92
CA ARG A 300 -15.26 -8.79 -10.16
C ARG A 300 -16.05 -9.90 -9.47
N ARG A 301 -15.57 -10.39 -8.32
CA ARG A 301 -16.15 -11.58 -7.63
C ARG A 301 -17.62 -11.42 -7.30
N TYR A 302 -17.99 -10.20 -6.93
CA TYR A 302 -19.32 -9.87 -6.46
C TYR A 302 -20.07 -8.95 -7.43
N ALA A 303 -19.64 -8.89 -8.70
CA ALA A 303 -20.36 -8.18 -9.74
C ALA A 303 -21.83 -8.62 -9.78
N GLY A 304 -22.73 -7.64 -9.83
CA GLY A 304 -24.18 -7.87 -9.91
C GLY A 304 -24.83 -8.37 -8.61
N GLN A 305 -24.08 -8.63 -7.53
CA GLN A 305 -24.68 -9.00 -6.24
C GLN A 305 -25.54 -7.87 -5.68
N SER A 306 -26.54 -8.19 -4.87
CA SER A 306 -27.38 -7.19 -4.21
C SER A 306 -26.64 -6.49 -3.06
N ILE A 307 -27.04 -5.26 -2.73
CA ILE A 307 -26.53 -4.53 -1.55
C ILE A 307 -26.70 -5.37 -0.28
N GLU A 308 -27.85 -6.02 -0.12
CA GLU A 308 -28.11 -6.94 0.99
C GLU A 308 -27.06 -8.05 1.09
N LYS A 309 -26.77 -8.73 -0.03
CA LYS A 309 -25.75 -9.77 -0.02
C LYS A 309 -24.35 -9.22 0.27
N LEU A 310 -24.00 -8.06 -0.29
CA LEU A 310 -22.70 -7.44 -0.08
C LEU A 310 -22.47 -7.07 1.40
N VAL A 311 -23.46 -6.47 2.08
CA VAL A 311 -23.31 -6.14 3.51
C VAL A 311 -23.22 -7.39 4.39
N HIS A 312 -23.92 -8.47 4.04
CA HIS A 312 -23.78 -9.75 4.71
C HIS A 312 -22.38 -10.35 4.53
N ILE A 313 -21.82 -10.30 3.30
CA ILE A 313 -20.46 -10.78 3.02
C ILE A 313 -19.43 -9.96 3.80
N ILE A 314 -19.52 -8.62 3.81
CA ILE A 314 -18.61 -7.76 4.58
C ILE A 314 -18.70 -8.11 6.06
N SER A 315 -19.92 -8.31 6.58
CA SER A 315 -20.13 -8.62 7.98
C SER A 315 -19.52 -9.98 8.36
N GLU A 316 -19.73 -11.00 7.53
CA GLU A 316 -19.18 -12.34 7.71
C GLU A 316 -17.64 -12.34 7.62
N ASN A 317 -17.09 -11.71 6.59
CA ASN A 317 -15.65 -11.59 6.41
C ASN A 317 -14.99 -10.83 7.55
N THR A 318 -15.60 -9.74 8.03
CA THR A 318 -15.08 -8.99 9.19
C THR A 318 -15.08 -9.85 10.45
N PHE A 319 -16.16 -10.60 10.69
CA PHE A 319 -16.24 -11.53 11.82
C PHE A 319 -15.17 -12.65 11.76
N ILE A 320 -14.86 -13.16 10.56
CA ILE A 320 -13.92 -14.28 10.38
C ILE A 320 -12.46 -13.82 10.33
N ASN A 321 -12.17 -12.74 9.60
CA ASN A 321 -10.80 -12.40 9.19
C ASN A 321 -10.17 -11.26 10.02
N CYS A 322 -10.97 -10.46 10.74
CA CYS A 322 -10.43 -9.32 11.46
C CYS A 322 -9.62 -9.76 12.69
N PRO A 323 -8.33 -9.37 12.81
CA PRO A 323 -7.49 -9.74 13.93
C PRO A 323 -7.69 -8.78 15.11
N TYR A 324 -8.87 -8.83 15.73
CA TYR A 324 -9.25 -7.93 16.84
C TYR A 324 -8.20 -7.89 17.95
N ASP A 325 -7.63 -9.03 18.35
CA ASP A 325 -6.62 -9.07 19.42
C ASP A 325 -5.35 -8.26 19.08
N ARG A 326 -4.96 -8.21 17.80
CA ARG A 326 -3.79 -7.43 17.34
C ARG A 326 -4.10 -5.93 17.28
N LEU A 327 -5.31 -5.56 16.88
CA LEU A 327 -5.74 -4.15 16.86
C LEU A 327 -6.00 -3.63 18.29
N ASP A 328 -6.55 -4.46 19.17
CA ASP A 328 -6.80 -4.11 20.57
C ASP A 328 -5.50 -3.88 21.37
N ALA A 329 -4.35 -4.42 20.91
CA ALA A 329 -3.03 -4.15 21.50
C ALA A 329 -2.61 -2.66 21.44
N TYR A 330 -3.23 -1.87 20.55
CA TYR A 330 -3.00 -0.43 20.47
C TYR A 330 -3.93 0.35 21.41
N ARG A 331 -5.06 -0.23 21.82
CA ARG A 331 -6.11 0.49 22.55
C ARG A 331 -5.93 0.37 24.07
N PRO A 332 -6.37 1.37 24.84
CA PRO A 332 -6.44 1.24 26.30
C PRO A 332 -7.36 0.09 26.72
N HIS A 333 -7.01 -0.66 27.78
CA HIS A 333 -7.80 -1.82 28.25
C HIS A 333 -9.28 -1.52 28.53
N GLY A 334 -9.63 -0.27 28.87
CA GLY A 334 -11.01 0.16 29.10
C GLY A 334 -11.76 0.66 27.86
N ASN A 335 -11.11 0.68 26.69
CA ASN A 335 -11.64 1.20 25.43
C ASN A 335 -11.32 0.26 24.26
N LEU A 336 -11.65 -1.03 24.42
CA LEU A 336 -11.55 -2.02 23.34
C LEU A 336 -12.72 -1.86 22.37
N ARG A 337 -12.51 -2.19 21.08
CA ARG A 337 -13.62 -2.16 20.11
C ARG A 337 -14.63 -3.25 20.43
N ASN A 338 -15.90 -2.97 20.14
CA ASN A 338 -16.94 -3.99 20.17
C ASN A 338 -16.66 -5.03 19.09
N ARG A 339 -16.64 -6.30 19.51
CA ARG A 339 -16.47 -7.43 18.59
C ARG A 339 -17.85 -7.97 18.17
N PRO A 340 -18.06 -8.25 16.87
CA PRO A 340 -19.29 -8.87 16.40
C PRO A 340 -19.46 -10.25 17.05
N GLN A 341 -20.64 -10.55 17.57
CA GLN A 341 -20.92 -11.82 18.26
C GLN A 341 -21.19 -12.97 17.29
N HIS A 342 -21.48 -12.67 16.02
CA HIS A 342 -21.80 -13.62 14.96
C HIS A 342 -21.58 -13.00 13.58
N ALA A 343 -21.66 -13.79 12.51
CA ALA A 343 -21.41 -13.36 11.12
C ALA A 343 -22.24 -12.14 10.65
N ASN A 344 -23.43 -11.90 11.20
CA ASN A 344 -24.26 -10.71 10.89
C ASN A 344 -24.11 -9.58 11.93
N GLY A 345 -23.07 -9.63 12.76
CA GLY A 345 -22.93 -8.80 13.96
C GLY A 345 -22.72 -7.31 13.67
N LEU A 346 -22.33 -6.95 12.45
CA LEU A 346 -22.17 -5.55 12.03
C LEU A 346 -23.46 -4.92 11.52
N LEU A 347 -24.46 -5.75 11.18
CA LEU A 347 -25.71 -5.27 10.59
C LEU A 347 -26.63 -4.74 11.67
N ARG A 348 -27.24 -3.59 11.38
CA ARG A 348 -28.24 -2.94 12.21
C ARG A 348 -29.62 -3.14 11.59
N ARG A 349 -30.67 -2.90 12.37
CA ARG A 349 -32.03 -2.85 11.81
C ARG A 349 -32.09 -1.78 10.73
N GLY A 350 -32.62 -2.16 9.55
CA GLY A 350 -32.84 -1.25 8.44
C GLY A 350 -33.62 0.01 8.83
N CYS A 351 -33.23 1.13 8.24
CA CYS A 351 -33.87 2.42 8.39
C CYS A 351 -35.25 2.42 7.73
N THR A 352 -36.22 3.02 8.40
CA THR A 352 -37.58 3.11 7.87
C THR A 352 -37.64 4.12 6.72
N VAL A 353 -38.61 3.96 5.82
CA VAL A 353 -38.88 4.93 4.73
C VAL A 353 -39.07 6.34 5.28
N SER A 354 -39.76 6.50 6.42
CA SER A 354 -39.91 7.77 7.12
C SER A 354 -38.59 8.31 7.66
N GLY A 355 -37.70 7.43 8.15
CA GLY A 355 -36.36 7.81 8.62
C GLY A 355 -35.48 8.32 7.48
N ILE A 356 -35.50 7.66 6.33
CA ILE A 356 -34.78 8.10 5.13
C ILE A 356 -35.31 9.46 4.65
N ARG A 357 -36.64 9.63 4.57
CA ARG A 357 -37.24 10.93 4.21
C ARG A 357 -36.91 12.04 5.21
N ALA A 358 -36.82 11.71 6.50
CA ALA A 358 -36.40 12.66 7.52
C ALA A 358 -34.93 13.07 7.34
N LEU A 359 -34.06 12.13 6.96
CA LEU A 359 -32.67 12.42 6.63
C LEU A 359 -32.57 13.34 5.40
N GLU A 360 -33.24 13.00 4.30
CA GLU A 360 -33.29 13.84 3.09
C GLU A 360 -33.79 15.25 3.40
N LYS A 361 -34.87 15.36 4.19
CA LYS A 361 -35.39 16.66 4.64
C LYS A 361 -34.40 17.43 5.50
N ARG A 362 -33.65 16.75 6.38
CA ARG A 362 -32.63 17.38 7.24
C ARG A 362 -31.43 17.87 6.44
N LEU A 363 -31.01 17.11 5.43
CA LEU A 363 -29.90 17.48 4.57
C LEU A 363 -30.31 18.48 3.48
N GLY A 364 -31.61 18.57 3.16
CA GLY A 364 -32.14 19.42 2.09
C GLY A 364 -31.84 18.89 0.69
N VAL A 365 -31.63 17.58 0.53
CA VAL A 365 -31.23 16.95 -0.73
C VAL A 365 -31.96 15.61 -0.96
N THR A 366 -32.01 15.17 -2.20
CA THR A 366 -32.39 13.80 -2.56
C THR A 366 -31.15 12.92 -2.50
N LEU A 367 -31.20 11.84 -1.71
CA LEU A 367 -30.07 10.91 -1.59
C LEU A 367 -30.02 9.93 -2.78
N PRO A 368 -28.82 9.45 -3.16
CA PRO A 368 -28.68 8.39 -4.16
C PRO A 368 -29.53 7.15 -3.84
N GLU A 369 -30.13 6.55 -4.87
CA GLU A 369 -31.05 5.41 -4.70
C GLU A 369 -30.38 4.18 -4.10
N ASP A 370 -29.13 3.92 -4.46
CA ASP A 370 -28.37 2.81 -3.90
C ASP A 370 -28.05 3.01 -2.41
N TYR A 371 -27.76 4.26 -1.99
CA TYR A 371 -27.59 4.61 -0.58
C TYR A 371 -28.89 4.48 0.22
N LYS A 372 -30.04 4.89 -0.34
CA LYS A 372 -31.35 4.66 0.29
C LYS A 372 -31.68 3.18 0.42
N LYS A 373 -31.34 2.38 -0.59
CA LYS A 373 -31.49 0.92 -0.55
C LYS A 373 -30.61 0.31 0.54
N PHE A 374 -29.36 0.75 0.67
CA PHE A 374 -28.47 0.34 1.76
C PHE A 374 -29.07 0.66 3.13
N LEU A 375 -29.48 1.91 3.36
CA LEU A 375 -30.08 2.30 4.63
C LEU A 375 -31.31 1.46 4.96
N SER A 376 -32.10 1.10 3.96
CA SER A 376 -33.28 0.24 4.13
C SER A 376 -32.94 -1.19 4.54
N VAL A 377 -31.79 -1.71 4.10
CA VAL A 377 -31.25 -3.02 4.49
C VAL A 377 -30.66 -2.96 5.90
N THR A 378 -29.78 -1.98 6.15
CA THR A 378 -29.09 -1.78 7.43
C THR A 378 -28.89 -0.29 7.67
N ASN A 379 -29.26 0.21 8.85
CA ASN A 379 -29.10 1.63 9.19
C ASN A 379 -27.64 1.95 9.60
N GLY A 380 -26.75 1.95 8.62
CA GLY A 380 -25.30 2.00 8.83
C GLY A 380 -24.71 0.61 9.10
N LEU A 381 -23.40 0.56 9.32
CA LEU A 381 -22.63 -0.60 9.73
C LEU A 381 -21.72 -0.21 10.91
N ASP A 382 -21.44 -1.18 11.78
CA ASP A 382 -20.31 -1.05 12.71
C ASP A 382 -18.97 -1.16 11.94
N SER A 383 -17.85 -1.01 12.64
CA SER A 383 -16.51 -0.95 12.04
C SER A 383 -16.20 -2.16 11.17
N MET A 384 -15.90 -1.93 9.89
CA MET A 384 -15.64 -2.98 8.91
C MET A 384 -14.15 -3.26 8.79
N TRP A 385 -13.79 -4.50 8.49
CA TRP A 385 -12.41 -4.86 8.16
C TRP A 385 -12.10 -4.50 6.70
N ASP A 386 -11.15 -3.59 6.46
CA ASP A 386 -10.71 -3.19 5.11
C ASP A 386 -9.51 -4.00 4.59
N GLY A 387 -9.12 -5.04 5.32
CA GLY A 387 -7.94 -5.85 5.02
C GLY A 387 -6.64 -5.34 5.64
N GLN A 388 -6.63 -4.17 6.27
CA GLN A 388 -5.47 -3.66 7.00
C GLN A 388 -5.85 -3.15 8.40
N ASN A 389 -6.93 -2.39 8.52
CA ASN A 389 -7.41 -1.76 9.74
C ASN A 389 -8.95 -1.88 9.84
N LEU A 390 -9.50 -1.51 11.00
CA LEU A 390 -10.95 -1.35 11.17
C LEU A 390 -11.38 0.07 10.83
N VAL A 391 -12.36 0.20 9.94
CA VAL A 391 -12.81 1.49 9.38
C VAL A 391 -14.30 1.74 9.61
N ASP A 392 -14.64 3.00 9.89
CA ASP A 392 -15.99 3.45 10.26
C ASP A 392 -16.62 4.32 9.16
N TYR A 393 -16.85 3.72 7.99
CA TYR A 393 -17.31 4.46 6.80
C TYR A 393 -18.81 4.77 6.75
N LEU A 394 -19.66 3.97 7.40
CA LEU A 394 -21.11 3.98 7.16
C LEU A 394 -21.89 4.12 8.47
N ALA A 395 -22.09 5.35 8.93
CA ALA A 395 -22.89 5.63 10.10
C ALA A 395 -24.40 5.46 9.85
N GLY A 396 -25.17 5.40 10.93
CA GLY A 396 -26.62 5.39 10.84
C GLY A 396 -27.17 6.73 10.37
N ALA A 397 -28.35 6.72 9.76
CA ALA A 397 -29.00 7.89 9.18
C ALA A 397 -29.08 9.08 10.15
N GLN A 398 -29.21 8.85 11.46
CA GLN A 398 -29.24 9.87 12.49
C GLN A 398 -27.94 10.67 12.63
N GLU A 399 -26.79 10.10 12.31
CA GLU A 399 -25.47 10.70 12.46
C GLU A 399 -24.95 11.34 11.16
N VAL A 400 -25.51 10.97 10.01
CA VAL A 400 -25.17 11.54 8.71
C VAL A 400 -25.55 13.03 8.67
N ASN A 401 -24.57 13.88 8.37
CA ASN A 401 -24.73 15.33 8.40
C ASN A 401 -23.83 16.02 7.37
N TRP A 402 -24.06 17.32 7.17
CA TRP A 402 -23.16 18.18 6.41
C TRP A 402 -21.94 18.54 7.25
N GLN A 403 -20.75 18.47 6.66
CA GLN A 403 -19.50 18.89 7.31
C GLN A 403 -18.62 19.70 6.37
N GLU A 404 -17.91 20.64 6.96
CA GLU A 404 -16.76 21.29 6.33
C GLU A 404 -15.56 20.35 6.50
N ILE A 405 -14.81 20.13 5.42
CA ILE A 405 -13.67 19.23 5.41
C ILE A 405 -12.38 20.03 5.34
N ASP A 406 -11.83 20.41 6.49
CA ASP A 406 -10.63 21.24 6.55
C ASP A 406 -9.44 20.65 5.76
N PHE A 407 -9.32 19.31 5.68
CA PHE A 407 -8.23 18.70 4.91
C PHE A 407 -8.39 18.82 3.38
N LEU A 408 -9.58 19.14 2.87
CA LEU A 408 -9.77 19.45 1.44
C LEU A 408 -9.64 20.95 1.16
N GLU A 409 -9.57 21.80 2.19
CA GLU A 409 -9.47 23.25 2.01
C GLU A 409 -8.11 23.60 1.38
N GLY A 410 -8.15 24.26 0.22
CA GLY A 410 -6.96 24.58 -0.57
C GLY A 410 -6.34 23.39 -1.31
N ASN A 411 -6.91 22.19 -1.18
CA ASN A 411 -6.46 20.97 -1.83
C ASN A 411 -7.33 20.61 -3.04
N GLU A 412 -6.79 19.73 -3.87
CA GLU A 412 -7.44 19.18 -5.05
C GLU A 412 -8.47 18.11 -4.67
N LEU A 413 -9.57 18.03 -5.42
CA LEU A 413 -10.54 16.93 -5.33
C LEU A 413 -10.37 16.01 -6.53
N PRO A 414 -9.53 14.96 -6.43
CA PRO A 414 -9.37 14.02 -7.51
C PRO A 414 -10.64 13.18 -7.64
N LEU A 415 -11.18 13.14 -8.86
CA LEU A 415 -12.28 12.25 -9.22
C LEU A 415 -11.79 10.93 -9.85
N LEU A 416 -10.47 10.76 -10.00
CA LEU A 416 -9.82 9.50 -10.35
C LEU A 416 -9.00 9.04 -9.14
N ASN A 417 -8.43 7.83 -9.19
CA ASN A 417 -7.57 7.40 -8.08
C ASN A 417 -6.40 8.38 -7.95
N ASP A 418 -6.02 8.67 -6.71
CA ASP A 418 -4.87 9.51 -6.43
C ASP A 418 -3.61 8.99 -7.14
N GLY A 419 -2.78 9.90 -7.66
CA GLY A 419 -1.62 9.56 -8.49
C GLY A 419 -1.95 9.19 -9.94
N GLU A 420 -3.22 9.11 -10.34
CA GLU A 420 -3.62 8.91 -11.74
C GLU A 420 -4.13 10.21 -12.40
N PRO A 421 -3.74 10.51 -13.66
CA PRO A 421 -2.78 9.80 -14.51
C PRO A 421 -1.34 9.85 -13.97
N LEU A 422 -0.56 8.81 -14.24
CA LEU A 422 0.81 8.71 -13.72
C LEU A 422 1.70 9.83 -14.26
N ALA A 423 2.55 10.40 -13.41
CA ALA A 423 3.31 11.60 -13.73
C ALA A 423 4.14 11.50 -15.04
N TRP A 424 4.71 10.33 -15.32
CA TRP A 424 5.56 10.10 -16.49
C TRP A 424 4.77 10.10 -17.82
N THR A 425 3.45 9.89 -17.80
CA THR A 425 2.61 9.92 -19.02
C THR A 425 2.41 11.36 -19.54
N LYS A 426 2.90 12.36 -18.80
CA LYS A 426 2.74 13.80 -19.10
C LYS A 426 1.26 14.16 -19.30
N ASN A 427 0.38 13.44 -18.62
CA ASN A 427 -1.07 13.58 -18.70
C ASN A 427 -1.69 14.00 -17.36
N ILE A 428 -0.86 14.47 -16.42
CA ILE A 428 -1.27 14.91 -15.07
C ILE A 428 -2.47 15.87 -15.16
N LEU A 429 -3.42 15.66 -14.25
CA LEU A 429 -4.57 16.53 -14.02
C LEU A 429 -4.29 17.39 -12.80
N GLU A 430 -4.47 18.70 -12.94
CA GLU A 430 -4.41 19.68 -11.86
C GLU A 430 -5.85 20.02 -11.50
N TRP A 431 -6.45 19.24 -10.59
CA TRP A 431 -7.87 19.40 -10.30
C TRP A 431 -8.13 20.77 -9.67
N PRO A 432 -9.34 21.35 -9.87
CA PRO A 432 -9.69 22.58 -9.20
C PRO A 432 -9.56 22.46 -7.67
N LYS A 433 -8.89 23.44 -7.06
CA LYS A 433 -8.76 23.54 -5.61
C LYS A 433 -10.09 23.96 -4.99
N ILE A 434 -10.39 23.41 -3.82
CA ILE A 434 -11.64 23.73 -3.11
C ILE A 434 -11.37 24.71 -1.98
N GLU A 435 -11.96 25.90 -2.05
CA GLU A 435 -11.80 26.91 -0.99
C GLU A 435 -12.66 26.61 0.25
N LYS A 436 -13.83 26.01 0.08
CA LYS A 436 -14.76 25.70 1.17
C LYS A 436 -15.45 24.36 0.95
N PRO A 437 -14.74 23.25 1.19
CA PRO A 437 -15.26 21.91 0.91
C PRO A 437 -16.34 21.53 1.92
N ARG A 438 -17.60 21.72 1.53
CA ARG A 438 -18.75 21.25 2.31
C ARG A 438 -19.39 20.05 1.63
N CYS A 439 -19.49 18.93 2.34
CA CYS A 439 -20.08 17.70 1.81
C CYS A 439 -20.94 16.98 2.85
N ILE A 440 -21.61 15.90 2.44
CA ILE A 440 -22.34 15.03 3.36
C ILE A 440 -21.39 13.92 3.82
N CYS A 441 -21.10 13.87 5.12
CA CYS A 441 -20.29 12.81 5.70
C CYS A 441 -21.15 11.60 6.06
N LEU A 442 -20.93 10.48 5.35
CA LEU A 442 -21.62 9.22 5.57
C LEU A 442 -21.06 8.45 6.77
N SER A 443 -19.82 8.74 7.16
CA SER A 443 -19.23 8.27 8.41
C SER A 443 -19.79 8.96 9.66
N GLY A 444 -20.61 10.01 9.53
CA GLY A 444 -21.05 10.87 10.63
C GLY A 444 -19.97 11.89 11.06
N ASP A 445 -20.12 12.53 12.23
CA ASP A 445 -19.14 13.51 12.77
C ASP A 445 -17.66 13.09 12.59
N ILE A 446 -16.89 13.89 11.85
CA ILE A 446 -15.47 13.69 11.54
C ILE A 446 -14.59 13.84 12.78
N ASN A 447 -15.04 14.64 13.74
CA ASN A 447 -14.35 14.92 14.99
C ASN A 447 -14.58 13.82 16.04
N HIS A 448 -15.41 12.83 15.75
CA HIS A 448 -15.63 11.72 16.66
C HIS A 448 -14.32 10.92 16.83
N GLU A 449 -13.84 10.82 18.07
CA GLU A 449 -12.51 10.31 18.42
C GLU A 449 -12.26 8.87 17.94
N GLU A 450 -13.31 8.06 17.80
CA GLU A 450 -13.18 6.65 17.40
C GLU A 450 -13.17 6.39 15.89
N ARG A 451 -13.45 7.39 15.04
CA ARG A 451 -13.64 7.16 13.60
C ARG A 451 -12.35 7.22 12.81
N ALA A 452 -11.84 6.04 12.47
CA ALA A 452 -10.71 5.86 11.58
C ALA A 452 -11.20 5.66 10.14
N GLY A 453 -11.25 6.73 9.35
CA GLY A 453 -11.71 6.69 7.95
C GLY A 453 -13.03 7.40 7.74
N HIS A 454 -13.12 8.12 6.62
CA HIS A 454 -14.25 8.98 6.30
C HIS A 454 -14.75 8.70 4.89
N PHE A 455 -16.06 8.61 4.77
CA PHE A 455 -16.74 8.41 3.50
C PHE A 455 -17.68 9.57 3.23
N PHE A 456 -17.52 10.20 2.07
CA PHE A 456 -18.17 11.45 1.75
C PHE A 456 -18.99 11.34 0.48
N LEU A 457 -20.14 12.00 0.51
CA LEU A 457 -21.00 12.20 -0.65
C LEU A 457 -20.85 13.67 -1.09
N ILE A 458 -20.25 13.85 -2.26
CA ILE A 458 -19.86 15.15 -2.83
C ILE A 458 -20.96 15.66 -3.77
N GLY A 459 -21.45 16.86 -3.48
CA GLY A 459 -22.52 17.52 -4.22
C GLY A 459 -22.07 18.19 -5.53
N GLN A 460 -23.06 18.63 -6.30
CA GLN A 460 -22.86 19.27 -7.61
C GLN A 460 -22.01 20.54 -7.56
N ASP A 461 -22.06 21.29 -6.47
CA ASP A 461 -21.30 22.51 -6.26
C ASP A 461 -19.77 22.27 -6.31
N LEU A 462 -19.31 21.14 -5.80
CA LEU A 462 -17.90 20.74 -5.83
C LEU A 462 -17.57 19.86 -7.04
N LEU A 463 -18.53 19.04 -7.48
CA LEU A 463 -18.35 18.06 -8.55
C LEU A 463 -18.32 18.69 -9.94
N GLN A 464 -19.17 19.70 -10.20
CA GLN A 464 -19.28 20.27 -11.55
C GLN A 464 -18.00 20.96 -12.03
N PRO A 465 -17.30 21.77 -11.22
CA PRO A 465 -16.01 22.35 -11.63
C PRO A 465 -14.95 21.29 -12.01
N ALA A 466 -14.88 20.20 -11.26
CA ALA A 466 -13.95 19.10 -11.55
C ALA A 466 -14.33 18.35 -12.84
N LYS A 467 -15.63 18.13 -13.10
CA LYS A 467 -16.11 17.56 -14.37
C LYS A 467 -15.80 18.46 -15.55
N ASP A 468 -16.10 19.75 -15.44
CA ASP A 468 -15.84 20.75 -16.49
C ASP A 468 -14.34 20.82 -16.81
N TYR A 469 -13.50 20.79 -15.78
CA TYR A 469 -12.05 20.71 -15.94
C TYR A 469 -11.64 19.46 -16.71
N LEU A 470 -12.09 18.27 -16.30
CA LEU A 470 -11.73 17.02 -17.00
C LEU A 470 -12.13 17.09 -18.48
N PHE A 471 -13.36 17.50 -18.80
CA PHE A 471 -13.81 17.54 -20.19
C PHE A 471 -13.09 18.60 -21.03
N LYS A 472 -12.80 19.77 -20.45
CA LYS A 472 -11.97 20.78 -21.12
C LYS A 472 -10.58 20.24 -21.40
N THR A 473 -9.92 19.68 -20.39
CA THR A 473 -8.59 19.10 -20.53
C THR A 473 -8.59 17.95 -21.54
N TYR A 474 -9.63 17.10 -21.53
CA TYR A 474 -9.81 16.02 -22.48
C TYR A 474 -9.85 16.51 -23.94
N GLU A 475 -10.53 17.62 -24.22
CA GLU A 475 -10.55 18.24 -25.55
C GLU A 475 -9.18 18.77 -25.99
N GLU A 476 -8.33 19.19 -25.06
CA GLU A 476 -6.97 19.69 -25.34
C GLU A 476 -5.94 18.54 -25.49
N ARG A 477 -6.25 17.34 -25.00
CA ARG A 477 -5.36 16.16 -25.05
C ARG A 477 -5.25 15.55 -26.45
N ASN A 478 -4.09 14.94 -26.72
CA ASN A 478 -3.88 14.11 -27.91
C ASN A 478 -4.56 12.73 -27.77
N ASP A 479 -4.60 11.95 -28.85
CA ASP A 479 -5.29 10.66 -28.89
C ASP A 479 -4.75 9.62 -27.88
N THR A 480 -3.46 9.66 -27.55
CA THR A 480 -2.87 8.75 -26.55
C THR A 480 -3.29 9.15 -25.15
N GLN A 481 -3.21 10.44 -24.83
CA GLN A 481 -3.64 11.01 -23.55
C GLN A 481 -5.16 10.85 -23.33
N ARG A 482 -5.99 11.02 -24.38
CA ARG A 482 -7.43 10.79 -24.31
C ARG A 482 -7.76 9.33 -24.03
N ARG A 483 -7.10 8.39 -24.71
CA ARG A 483 -7.28 6.94 -24.45
C ARG A 483 -6.92 6.55 -23.01
N GLU A 484 -5.90 7.18 -22.43
CA GLU A 484 -5.58 6.99 -21.01
C GLU A 484 -6.69 7.53 -20.10
N LEU A 485 -7.19 8.75 -20.35
CA LEU A 485 -8.29 9.32 -19.56
C LEU A 485 -9.59 8.50 -19.71
N ASP A 486 -9.90 8.02 -20.91
CA ASP A 486 -11.02 7.11 -21.17
C ASP A 486 -10.89 5.85 -20.33
N ARG A 487 -9.71 5.23 -20.32
CA ARG A 487 -9.43 4.04 -19.51
C ARG A 487 -9.61 4.32 -18.01
N LEU A 488 -9.03 5.40 -17.51
CA LEU A 488 -9.11 5.74 -16.07
C LEU A 488 -10.56 5.98 -15.63
N VAL A 489 -11.33 6.73 -16.42
CA VAL A 489 -12.76 6.96 -16.14
C VAL A 489 -13.58 5.69 -16.31
N GLN A 490 -13.24 4.83 -17.27
CA GLN A 490 -13.87 3.52 -17.44
C GLN A 490 -13.60 2.60 -16.23
N GLU A 491 -12.38 2.60 -15.69
CA GLU A 491 -11.99 1.81 -14.52
C GLU A 491 -12.71 2.29 -13.26
N THR A 492 -12.83 3.61 -13.07
CA THR A 492 -13.46 4.20 -11.88
C THR A 492 -14.99 4.23 -11.97
N TYR A 493 -15.56 4.71 -13.09
CA TYR A 493 -16.99 5.01 -13.25
C TYR A 493 -17.72 4.12 -14.25
N GLY A 494 -17.02 3.20 -14.91
CA GLY A 494 -17.61 2.26 -15.86
C GLY A 494 -18.00 2.85 -17.23
N SER A 495 -18.04 4.18 -17.38
CA SER A 495 -18.05 4.88 -18.68
C SER A 495 -17.90 6.39 -18.52
N MET A 496 -17.49 7.06 -19.61
CA MET A 496 -17.44 8.52 -19.67
C MET A 496 -18.84 9.17 -19.64
N GLU A 497 -19.87 8.46 -20.13
CA GLU A 497 -21.27 8.90 -20.04
C GLU A 497 -21.74 8.88 -18.58
N THR A 498 -21.44 7.81 -17.84
CA THR A 498 -21.73 7.73 -16.41
C THR A 498 -21.04 8.85 -15.66
N PHE A 499 -19.75 9.10 -15.92
CA PHE A 499 -19.01 10.22 -15.32
C PHE A 499 -19.65 11.58 -15.62
N ARG A 500 -20.02 11.83 -16.88
CA ARG A 500 -20.70 13.06 -17.30
C ARG A 500 -22.01 13.29 -16.55
N ASN A 501 -22.74 12.21 -16.29
CA ASN A 501 -24.06 12.25 -15.66
C ASN A 501 -24.02 12.09 -14.13
N LEU A 502 -22.83 12.09 -13.50
CA LEU A 502 -22.74 12.04 -12.04
C LEU A 502 -23.44 13.24 -11.41
N GLU A 503 -24.47 12.94 -10.63
CA GLU A 503 -25.15 13.87 -9.72
C GLU A 503 -24.44 13.98 -8.37
N TRP A 504 -23.81 12.87 -7.95
CA TRP A 504 -23.06 12.76 -6.72
C TRP A 504 -21.79 11.95 -6.96
N ALA A 505 -20.68 12.35 -6.35
CA ALA A 505 -19.48 11.51 -6.27
C ALA A 505 -19.34 10.95 -4.85
N LEU A 506 -18.86 9.72 -4.75
CA LEU A 506 -18.52 9.08 -3.48
C LEU A 506 -17.02 8.96 -3.39
N ILE A 507 -16.45 9.44 -2.28
CA ILE A 507 -15.03 9.31 -2.00
C ILE A 507 -14.81 8.76 -0.60
N SER A 508 -13.81 7.90 -0.43
CA SER A 508 -13.27 7.57 0.90
C SER A 508 -11.93 8.24 1.09
N TRP A 509 -11.64 8.59 2.33
CA TRP A 509 -10.36 9.13 2.76
C TRP A 509 -10.00 8.56 4.13
N THR A 510 -8.73 8.34 4.37
CA THR A 510 -8.23 7.95 5.69
C THR A 510 -7.09 8.86 6.11
N ALA A 511 -7.05 9.20 7.40
CA ALA A 511 -6.07 10.13 7.95
C ALA A 511 -4.62 9.61 7.95
N TRP A 512 -4.43 8.32 7.70
CA TRP A 512 -3.12 7.69 7.67
C TRP A 512 -2.62 7.39 6.25
N ASP A 513 -3.50 7.35 5.26
CA ASP A 513 -3.15 7.13 3.86
C ASP A 513 -3.04 8.45 3.09
N PHE A 514 -3.80 9.48 3.48
CA PHE A 514 -3.95 10.78 2.77
C PHE A 514 -4.50 10.67 1.35
N THR A 515 -4.77 9.46 0.91
CA THR A 515 -5.27 9.14 -0.42
C THR A 515 -6.79 9.25 -0.46
N VAL A 516 -7.28 9.86 -1.54
CA VAL A 516 -8.71 9.89 -1.86
C VAL A 516 -9.00 8.77 -2.85
N TYR A 517 -10.00 7.96 -2.53
CA TYR A 517 -10.46 6.88 -3.40
C TYR A 517 -11.89 7.16 -3.88
N PRO A 518 -12.11 7.38 -5.19
CA PRO A 518 -13.44 7.57 -5.75
C PRO A 518 -14.15 6.24 -6.04
N TYR A 519 -15.49 6.25 -5.96
CA TYR A 519 -16.33 5.07 -6.23
C TYR A 519 -17.51 5.40 -7.14
N ASN A 520 -17.86 4.43 -8.00
CA ASN A 520 -19.07 4.49 -8.83
C ASN A 520 -20.33 4.08 -8.05
N GLY A 521 -20.75 4.93 -7.13
CA GLY A 521 -21.89 4.64 -6.26
C GLY A 521 -21.52 3.75 -5.07
N LEU A 522 -22.47 3.61 -4.15
CA LEU A 522 -22.28 2.84 -2.92
C LEU A 522 -22.11 1.35 -3.22
N ARG A 523 -22.80 0.84 -4.24
CA ARG A 523 -22.68 -0.58 -4.59
C ARG A 523 -21.25 -0.95 -4.94
N ASP A 524 -20.57 -0.12 -5.72
CA ASP A 524 -19.18 -0.39 -6.10
C ASP A 524 -18.26 -0.33 -4.88
N PHE A 525 -18.44 0.67 -4.00
CA PHE A 525 -17.77 0.71 -2.69
C PHE A 525 -17.98 -0.57 -1.88
N LEU A 526 -19.22 -1.05 -1.73
CA LEU A 526 -19.51 -2.28 -0.98
C LEU A 526 -18.91 -3.52 -1.65
N GLU A 527 -18.83 -3.55 -2.97
CA GLU A 527 -18.17 -4.63 -3.71
C GLU A 527 -16.67 -4.68 -3.39
N GLN A 528 -16.01 -3.52 -3.45
CA GLN A 528 -14.58 -3.40 -3.14
C GLN A 528 -14.31 -3.70 -1.66
N MET A 529 -15.16 -3.26 -0.73
CA MET A 529 -15.04 -3.61 0.70
C MET A 529 -15.28 -5.09 0.97
N ALA A 530 -16.20 -5.74 0.24
CA ALA A 530 -16.41 -7.19 0.35
C ALA A 530 -15.19 -7.98 -0.13
N GLU A 531 -14.44 -7.45 -1.11
CA GLU A 531 -13.17 -8.03 -1.55
C GLU A 531 -12.05 -7.74 -0.54
N ALA A 532 -11.90 -6.50 -0.11
CA ALA A 532 -10.87 -6.08 0.84
C ALA A 532 -10.95 -6.86 2.17
N SER A 533 -12.18 -7.08 2.67
CA SER A 533 -12.44 -7.85 3.90
C SER A 533 -12.08 -9.34 3.82
N LEU A 534 -11.80 -9.91 2.64
CA LEU A 534 -11.29 -11.28 2.50
C LEU A 534 -9.86 -11.43 3.04
N ARG A 535 -9.12 -10.32 3.11
CA ARG A 535 -7.71 -10.34 3.47
C ARG A 535 -7.55 -10.84 4.90
N GLN A 536 -6.69 -11.83 5.06
CA GLN A 536 -6.36 -12.40 6.35
C GLN A 536 -5.20 -11.66 6.99
N GLU A 537 -5.06 -11.78 8.31
CA GLU A 537 -3.87 -11.31 9.01
C GLU A 537 -2.59 -11.92 8.39
N ARG A 538 -1.63 -11.04 8.09
CA ARG A 538 -0.26 -11.38 7.72
C ARG A 538 0.73 -10.41 8.37
N PRO A 539 1.96 -10.85 8.70
CA PRO A 539 2.98 -9.98 9.29
C PRO A 539 3.37 -8.76 8.45
N TRP A 540 3.25 -8.82 7.12
CA TRP A 540 3.61 -7.75 6.18
C TRP A 540 2.50 -6.73 5.91
N LEU A 541 1.30 -6.90 6.46
CA LEU A 541 0.20 -5.95 6.25
C LEU A 541 0.37 -4.65 7.04
N ASN A 542 1.39 -4.55 7.90
CA ASN A 542 1.69 -3.35 8.68
C ASN A 542 0.43 -2.82 9.40
N MET A 543 -0.32 -3.73 10.04
CA MET A 543 -1.60 -3.40 10.69
C MET A 543 -1.36 -2.56 11.94
N PHE A 544 -2.18 -1.53 12.12
CA PHE A 544 -2.18 -0.70 13.33
C PHE A 544 -3.58 -0.18 13.62
N GLU A 545 -3.77 0.44 14.78
CA GLU A 545 -5.02 1.14 15.05
C GLU A 545 -4.81 2.63 14.80
N PRO A 546 -5.47 3.22 13.78
CA PRO A 546 -5.32 4.64 13.51
C PRO A 546 -5.76 5.45 14.72
N ARG A 547 -4.93 6.43 15.12
CA ARG A 547 -5.07 7.30 16.32
C ARG A 547 -4.57 6.72 17.64
N PHE A 548 -4.34 5.41 17.74
CA PHE A 548 -3.83 4.80 18.95
C PHE A 548 -2.38 4.34 18.79
N ARG A 549 -1.58 4.52 19.83
CA ARG A 549 -0.18 4.08 19.84
C ARG A 549 -0.11 2.63 20.28
N LYS A 550 0.89 1.89 19.79
CA LYS A 550 1.19 0.58 20.37
C LYS A 550 1.64 0.77 21.82
N MET A 551 0.90 0.21 22.78
CA MET A 551 1.23 0.32 24.20
C MET A 551 2.47 -0.53 24.51
N ALA A 552 3.43 0.01 25.27
CA ALA A 552 4.73 -0.64 25.52
C ALA A 552 4.66 -2.02 26.22
N ASN A 553 3.51 -2.35 26.83
CA ASN A 553 3.25 -3.59 27.56
C ASN A 553 2.27 -4.53 26.83
N ALA A 554 1.92 -4.26 25.57
CA ALA A 554 0.98 -5.06 24.78
C ALA A 554 1.64 -6.20 24.00
#